data_AF-A0A7S1RMS9-F1
#
_entry.id   AF-A0A7S1RMS9-F1
#
_cell.length_a   1.000
_cell.length_b   1.000
_cell.length_c   1.000
_cell.angle_alpha   90.00
_cell.angle_beta   90.00
_cell.angle_gamma   90.00
#
_symmetry.space_group_name_H-M   'P 1'
#
loop_
_entity.id
_entity.type
_entity.pdbx_description
1 polymer ?
#
loop_
_entity_poly.entity_id
_entity_poly.type
_entity_poly.pdbx_seq_one_letter_code
_entity_poly.pdbx_strand_id
1 'polypeptide(L)'
;QSECVNWVRSTSAKDLKLMRYAGEYKFAGGNLDEGETFVQAAGRELEEEFLKPAGMSLPGSAVIRPFVAKQTMPVQSKSNIMWNMVALAEENPWLASLDVAAANARLAARRGRFEDLLAGGRYWALGEAQREAVAPEVHELRWIPLADAAFFTLSTMVSGGTKHHVNAWQAEEFARLGILRRDPMFMTACTLMEVASFPDAPSLVRHCAEEMGGEAGMRAERERIQWLFPGMTDADVKAGGRGGRGEPSDMVKDARTILRLRAERAAAAVAGAPAARL
;
A
#
# COMPACT_ATOMS: atom_id res chain seq x y z
N GLN A 1 -4.93 8.32 0.12
CA GLN A 1 -5.54 8.26 -1.22
C GLN A 1 -4.57 8.89 -2.20
N SER A 2 -4.22 8.23 -3.29
CA SER A 2 -3.39 8.80 -4.35
C SER A 2 -4.16 9.84 -5.16
N GLU A 3 -3.45 10.74 -5.84
CA GLU A 3 -3.99 11.52 -6.94
C GLU A 3 -4.35 10.61 -8.14
N CYS A 4 -5.21 11.06 -9.04
CA CYS A 4 -5.53 10.30 -10.26
C CYS A 4 -4.51 10.53 -11.40
N VAL A 5 -3.84 11.67 -11.42
CA VAL A 5 -2.92 12.10 -12.48
C VAL A 5 -1.48 12.04 -11.98
N ASN A 6 -0.61 11.40 -12.73
CA ASN A 6 0.83 11.49 -12.55
C ASN A 6 1.34 12.73 -13.28
N TRP A 7 1.37 13.86 -12.57
CA TRP A 7 1.77 15.14 -13.15
C TRP A 7 3.22 15.16 -13.60
N VAL A 8 4.12 14.52 -12.85
CA VAL A 8 5.56 14.42 -13.18
C VAL A 8 5.77 13.78 -14.56
N ARG A 9 5.05 12.69 -14.84
CA ARG A 9 5.11 11.97 -16.12
C ARG A 9 4.25 12.59 -17.23
N SER A 10 3.37 13.53 -16.90
CA SER A 10 2.56 14.24 -17.88
C SER A 10 3.39 15.26 -18.63
N THR A 11 3.19 15.36 -19.94
CA THR A 11 3.99 16.28 -20.79
C THR A 11 3.24 17.57 -21.13
N SER A 12 1.91 17.55 -21.08
CA SER A 12 1.06 18.72 -21.28
C SER A 12 -0.35 18.47 -20.74
N ALA A 13 -1.18 19.51 -20.68
CA ALA A 13 -2.59 19.39 -20.30
C ALA A 13 -3.41 18.48 -21.25
N LYS A 14 -2.91 18.22 -22.47
CA LYS A 14 -3.55 17.32 -23.45
C LYS A 14 -3.00 15.89 -23.39
N ASP A 15 -1.89 15.68 -22.69
CA ASP A 15 -1.22 14.38 -22.55
C ASP A 15 -0.98 14.08 -21.06
N LEU A 16 -2.08 13.91 -20.34
CA LEU A 16 -2.05 13.52 -18.94
C LEU A 16 -1.76 12.02 -18.82
N LYS A 17 -0.80 11.67 -17.98
CA LYS A 17 -0.55 10.27 -17.58
C LYS A 17 -1.28 10.00 -16.28
N LEU A 18 -1.95 8.86 -16.19
CA LEU A 18 -2.65 8.45 -14.98
C LEU A 18 -1.66 7.84 -13.97
N MET A 19 -1.98 7.99 -12.67
CA MET A 19 -1.30 7.26 -11.61
C MET A 19 -1.63 5.76 -11.71
N ARG A 20 -0.68 4.92 -11.31
CA ARG A 20 -1.00 3.53 -10.97
C ARG A 20 -1.84 3.54 -9.69
N TYR A 21 -2.96 2.82 -9.70
CA TYR A 21 -3.96 2.87 -8.62
C TYR A 21 -4.52 4.29 -8.47
N ALA A 22 -4.97 4.88 -9.57
CA ALA A 22 -5.52 6.23 -9.62
C ALA A 22 -6.66 6.43 -8.61
N GLY A 23 -6.49 7.37 -7.69
CA GLY A 23 -7.50 7.73 -6.69
C GLY A 23 -7.75 6.69 -5.61
N GLU A 24 -6.85 5.72 -5.43
CA GLU A 24 -7.01 4.62 -4.47
C GLU A 24 -6.42 4.94 -3.09
N TYR A 25 -6.94 4.30 -2.05
CA TYR A 25 -6.24 4.20 -0.77
C TYR A 25 -5.17 3.11 -0.87
N LYS A 26 -3.93 3.52 -1.17
CA LYS A 26 -2.74 2.65 -1.21
C LYS A 26 -1.88 2.80 0.05
N PHE A 27 -0.99 1.83 0.26
CA PHE A 27 0.15 2.00 1.15
C PHE A 27 1.25 2.81 0.47
N ALA A 28 2.06 3.50 1.27
CA ALA A 28 3.33 4.03 0.80
C ALA A 28 4.29 2.88 0.45
N GLY A 29 5.12 3.05 -0.56
CA GLY A 29 6.13 2.06 -0.91
C GLY A 29 6.72 2.26 -2.29
N GLY A 30 7.94 1.77 -2.46
CA GLY A 30 8.69 1.86 -3.70
C GLY A 30 9.78 0.79 -3.78
N ASN A 31 10.83 1.08 -4.53
CA ASN A 31 11.93 0.15 -4.75
C ASN A 31 12.97 0.25 -3.62
N LEU A 32 13.75 -0.82 -3.47
CA LEU A 32 14.92 -0.83 -2.60
C LEU A 32 16.07 -0.10 -3.30
N ASP A 33 16.65 0.91 -2.65
CA ASP A 33 17.83 1.60 -3.15
C ASP A 33 19.12 0.86 -2.76
N GLU A 34 20.22 1.20 -3.43
CA GLU A 34 21.51 0.56 -3.20
C GLU A 34 21.98 0.78 -1.75
N GLY A 35 22.27 -0.33 -1.06
CA GLY A 35 22.77 -0.31 0.33
C GLY A 35 21.69 -0.14 1.40
N GLU A 36 20.41 0.02 1.03
CA GLU A 36 19.32 0.08 1.99
C GLU A 36 18.87 -1.33 2.42
N THR A 37 18.44 -1.43 3.68
CA THR A 37 17.61 -2.55 4.16
C THR A 37 16.16 -2.31 3.81
N PHE A 38 15.34 -3.37 3.75
CA PHE A 38 13.91 -3.24 3.46
C PHE A 38 13.17 -2.34 4.47
N VAL A 39 13.59 -2.30 5.73
CA VAL A 39 13.00 -1.44 6.76
C VAL A 39 13.36 0.02 6.52
N GLN A 40 14.61 0.31 6.12
CA GLN A 40 15.03 1.67 5.73
C GLN A 40 14.25 2.16 4.52
N ALA A 41 14.12 1.34 3.48
CA ALA A 41 13.32 1.69 2.31
C ALA A 41 11.86 1.96 2.69
N ALA A 42 11.23 1.11 3.52
CA ALA A 42 9.87 1.35 3.98
C ALA A 42 9.71 2.67 4.77
N GLY A 43 10.71 3.03 5.59
CA GLY A 43 10.74 4.31 6.29
C GLY A 43 10.89 5.50 5.34
N ARG A 44 11.82 5.43 4.40
CA ARG A 44 12.03 6.46 3.37
C ARG A 44 10.78 6.67 2.54
N GLU A 45 10.18 5.61 2.02
CA GLU A 45 8.98 5.67 1.18
C GLU A 45 7.76 6.22 1.94
N LEU A 46 7.59 5.85 3.23
CA LEU A 46 6.56 6.44 4.09
C LEU A 46 6.77 7.95 4.28
N GLU A 47 8.01 8.36 4.49
CA GLU A 47 8.35 9.78 4.64
C GLU A 47 8.14 10.56 3.34
N GLU A 48 8.69 10.07 2.22
CA GLU A 48 8.66 10.73 0.92
C GLU A 48 7.25 10.83 0.33
N GLU A 49 6.49 9.74 0.35
CA GLU A 49 5.15 9.74 -0.24
C GLU A 49 4.14 10.45 0.65
N PHE A 50 4.12 10.21 1.97
CA PHE A 50 2.99 10.61 2.82
C PHE A 50 3.32 11.74 3.80
N LEU A 51 4.43 11.65 4.54
CA LEU A 51 4.71 12.59 5.63
C LEU A 51 5.23 13.94 5.12
N LYS A 52 6.26 13.93 4.27
CA LYS A 52 6.90 15.13 3.73
C LYS A 52 5.94 16.00 2.92
N PRO A 53 5.06 15.47 2.04
CA PRO A 53 4.06 16.28 1.35
C PRO A 53 3.05 16.94 2.29
N ALA A 54 2.80 16.33 3.44
CA ALA A 54 1.98 16.88 4.52
C ALA A 54 2.78 17.73 5.53
N GLY A 55 4.03 18.09 5.23
CA GLY A 55 4.87 18.94 6.08
C GLY A 55 5.27 18.28 7.41
N MET A 56 5.40 16.97 7.41
CA MET A 56 5.85 16.16 8.55
C MET A 56 7.14 15.44 8.19
N SER A 57 7.84 14.93 9.18
CA SER A 57 9.01 14.06 9.02
C SER A 57 8.81 12.78 9.81
N LEU A 58 9.41 11.68 9.38
CA LEU A 58 9.37 10.44 10.14
C LEU A 58 10.25 10.60 11.39
N PRO A 59 9.75 10.39 12.61
CA PRO A 59 10.59 10.47 13.79
C PRO A 59 11.66 9.38 13.77
N GLY A 60 12.88 9.70 14.21
CA GLY A 60 13.95 8.71 14.32
C GLY A 60 13.66 7.57 15.32
N SER A 61 12.66 7.74 16.18
CA SER A 61 12.13 6.72 17.09
C SER A 61 11.01 5.87 16.49
N ALA A 62 10.65 6.07 15.22
CA ALA A 62 9.60 5.30 14.58
C ALA A 62 9.96 3.81 14.51
N VAL A 63 9.00 2.97 14.87
CA VAL A 63 9.13 1.52 14.86
C VAL A 63 8.36 0.98 13.64
N ILE A 64 9.11 0.49 12.65
CA ILE A 64 8.60 -0.14 11.43
C ILE A 64 9.04 -1.60 11.44
N ARG A 65 8.08 -2.53 11.38
CA ARG A 65 8.33 -3.97 11.54
C ARG A 65 8.14 -4.74 10.23
N PRO A 66 9.08 -5.65 9.88
CA PRO A 66 8.83 -6.70 8.90
C PRO A 66 7.59 -7.50 9.23
N PHE A 67 6.67 -7.61 8.26
CA PHE A 67 5.38 -8.25 8.49
C PHE A 67 5.12 -9.45 7.58
N VAL A 68 5.10 -9.26 6.25
CA VAL A 68 4.82 -10.38 5.34
C VAL A 68 5.37 -10.08 3.95
N ALA A 69 5.83 -11.10 3.23
CA ALA A 69 6.13 -10.96 1.82
C ALA A 69 5.02 -11.54 0.96
N LYS A 70 4.79 -10.94 -0.20
CA LYS A 70 3.85 -11.49 -1.19
C LYS A 70 4.46 -11.39 -2.58
N GLN A 71 4.39 -12.45 -3.39
CA GLN A 71 4.89 -12.43 -4.77
C GLN A 71 3.77 -12.04 -5.73
N THR A 72 3.98 -11.00 -6.53
CA THR A 72 3.04 -10.55 -7.55
C THR A 72 2.90 -11.57 -8.69
N MET A 73 1.71 -11.63 -9.28
CA MET A 73 1.51 -12.36 -10.53
C MET A 73 2.43 -11.81 -11.62
N PRO A 74 2.93 -12.67 -12.53
CA PRO A 74 3.82 -12.22 -13.59
C PRO A 74 3.07 -11.33 -14.58
N VAL A 75 3.57 -10.11 -14.79
CA VAL A 75 3.07 -9.17 -15.79
C VAL A 75 4.25 -8.80 -16.68
N GLN A 76 4.10 -8.98 -17.99
CA GLN A 76 5.17 -8.75 -18.97
C GLN A 76 6.48 -9.46 -18.57
N SER A 77 6.37 -10.73 -18.19
CA SER A 77 7.48 -11.59 -17.76
C SER A 77 8.24 -11.10 -16.52
N LYS A 78 7.64 -10.20 -15.72
CA LYS A 78 8.19 -9.72 -14.46
C LYS A 78 7.25 -10.04 -13.29
N SER A 79 7.82 -10.61 -12.24
CA SER A 79 7.16 -10.82 -10.95
C SER A 79 8.09 -10.30 -9.86
N ASN A 80 7.53 -9.48 -8.97
CA ASN A 80 8.22 -8.88 -7.84
C ASN A 80 7.77 -9.54 -6.55
N ILE A 81 8.69 -9.66 -5.59
CA ILE A 81 8.38 -9.95 -4.20
C ILE A 81 8.20 -8.62 -3.48
N MET A 82 7.02 -8.41 -2.91
CA MET A 82 6.67 -7.22 -2.16
C MET A 82 6.84 -7.50 -0.67
N TRP A 83 7.77 -6.80 -0.02
CA TRP A 83 7.91 -6.80 1.43
C TRP A 83 6.94 -5.79 2.03
N ASN A 84 6.04 -6.27 2.87
CA ASN A 84 5.08 -5.43 3.57
C ASN A 84 5.58 -5.24 5.01
N MET A 85 5.49 -4.00 5.47
CA MET A 85 5.85 -3.59 6.81
C MET A 85 4.62 -3.07 7.55
N VAL A 86 4.67 -3.05 8.88
CA VAL A 86 3.64 -2.44 9.73
C VAL A 86 4.27 -1.46 10.71
N ALA A 87 3.54 -0.39 11.00
CA ALA A 87 3.82 0.53 12.11
C ALA A 87 2.55 0.62 12.95
N LEU A 88 2.67 0.35 14.24
CA LEU A 88 1.53 0.25 15.17
C LEU A 88 1.49 1.48 16.07
N ALA A 89 0.30 2.04 16.31
CA ALA A 89 0.13 3.23 17.14
C ALA A 89 0.61 3.01 18.58
N GLU A 90 0.47 1.78 19.09
CA GLU A 90 0.92 1.36 20.41
C GLU A 90 2.46 1.45 20.58
N GLU A 91 3.22 1.34 19.48
CA GLU A 91 4.68 1.45 19.46
C GLU A 91 5.16 2.80 18.91
N ASN A 92 4.24 3.58 18.32
CA ASN A 92 4.53 4.83 17.62
C ASN A 92 3.61 5.94 18.15
N PRO A 93 4.02 6.67 19.21
CA PRO A 93 3.22 7.76 19.77
C PRO A 93 2.85 8.83 18.74
N TRP A 94 3.74 9.11 17.79
CA TRP A 94 3.52 10.05 16.69
C TRP A 94 2.33 9.65 15.80
N LEU A 95 2.13 8.34 15.61
CA LEU A 95 1.04 7.79 14.81
C LEU A 95 -0.26 7.84 15.61
N ALA A 96 -0.22 7.49 16.90
CA ALA A 96 -1.36 7.57 17.80
C ALA A 96 -1.93 9.00 17.93
N SER A 97 -1.06 10.02 17.84
CA SER A 97 -1.43 11.43 17.90
C SER A 97 -1.49 12.12 16.53
N LEU A 98 -1.50 11.37 15.42
CA LEU A 98 -1.47 11.95 14.08
C LEU A 98 -2.75 12.75 13.80
N ASP A 99 -2.59 14.08 13.64
CA ASP A 99 -3.67 14.96 13.20
C ASP A 99 -3.84 14.89 11.68
N VAL A 100 -4.67 13.94 11.25
CA VAL A 100 -5.01 13.73 9.84
C VAL A 100 -5.69 14.96 9.22
N ALA A 101 -6.46 15.74 10.00
CA ALA A 101 -7.12 16.93 9.48
C ALA A 101 -6.11 18.03 9.17
N ALA A 102 -5.15 18.28 10.07
CA ALA A 102 -4.06 19.21 9.83
C ALA A 102 -3.16 18.76 8.66
N ALA A 103 -2.86 17.47 8.56
CA ALA A 103 -2.12 16.91 7.42
C ALA A 103 -2.87 17.16 6.09
N ASN A 104 -4.16 16.87 6.04
CA ASN A 104 -4.99 17.09 4.85
C ASN A 104 -5.13 18.57 4.48
N ALA A 105 -5.21 19.48 5.46
CA ALA A 105 -5.20 20.92 5.20
C ALA A 105 -3.90 21.36 4.49
N ARG A 106 -2.76 20.79 4.87
CA ARG A 106 -1.46 21.08 4.23
C ARG A 106 -1.38 20.48 2.82
N LEU A 107 -1.89 19.26 2.62
CA LEU A 107 -2.00 18.64 1.28
C LEU A 107 -2.89 19.49 0.36
N ALA A 108 -4.04 19.95 0.86
CA ALA A 108 -4.94 20.84 0.11
C ALA A 108 -4.27 22.17 -0.25
N ALA A 109 -3.55 22.80 0.69
CA ALA A 109 -2.80 24.02 0.42
C ALA A 109 -1.68 23.80 -0.62
N ARG A 110 -1.01 22.63 -0.60
CA ARG A 110 -0.03 22.24 -1.61
C ARG A 110 -0.70 22.08 -2.98
N ARG A 111 -1.84 21.42 -3.05
CA ARG A 111 -2.62 21.27 -4.29
C ARG A 111 -3.03 22.63 -4.87
N GLY A 112 -3.53 23.55 -4.04
CA GLY A 112 -3.89 24.90 -4.51
C GLY A 112 -2.71 25.65 -5.15
N ARG A 113 -1.52 25.61 -4.52
CA ARG A 113 -0.31 26.20 -5.13
C ARG A 113 0.08 25.55 -6.46
N PHE A 114 -0.13 24.24 -6.57
CA PHE A 114 0.13 23.50 -7.80
C PHE A 114 -0.89 23.86 -8.90
N GLU A 115 -2.17 23.99 -8.56
CA GLU A 115 -3.23 24.43 -9.47
C GLU A 115 -2.98 25.84 -10.01
N ASP A 116 -2.51 26.77 -9.17
CA ASP A 116 -2.09 28.12 -9.60
C ASP A 116 -0.92 28.07 -10.60
N LEU A 117 0.01 27.14 -10.40
CA LEU A 117 1.16 26.93 -11.28
C LEU A 117 0.73 26.33 -12.63
N LEU A 118 -0.20 25.39 -12.61
CA LEU A 118 -0.82 24.80 -13.80
C LEU A 118 -1.62 25.83 -14.60
N ALA A 119 -2.49 26.60 -13.94
CA ALA A 119 -3.34 27.61 -14.58
C ALA A 119 -2.51 28.70 -15.27
N GLY A 120 -1.38 29.09 -14.66
CA GLY A 120 -0.43 30.02 -15.26
C GLY A 120 0.46 29.41 -16.36
N GLY A 121 0.34 28.12 -16.68
CA GLY A 121 1.17 27.41 -17.67
C GLY A 121 2.64 27.19 -17.27
N ARG A 122 3.08 27.77 -16.15
CA ARG A 122 4.47 27.75 -15.66
C ARG A 122 4.95 26.35 -15.30
N TYR A 123 4.04 25.47 -14.89
CA TYR A 123 4.38 24.09 -14.53
C TYR A 123 5.11 23.35 -15.67
N TRP A 124 4.64 23.55 -16.91
CA TRP A 124 5.16 22.83 -18.07
C TRP A 124 6.58 23.28 -18.47
N ALA A 125 7.03 24.44 -17.97
CA ALA A 125 8.39 24.93 -18.17
C ALA A 125 9.38 24.40 -17.11
N LEU A 126 8.90 23.72 -16.07
CA LEU A 126 9.76 23.19 -15.01
C LEU A 126 10.55 21.95 -15.48
N GLY A 127 11.78 21.83 -14.99
CA GLY A 127 12.56 20.59 -15.08
C GLY A 127 12.00 19.49 -14.18
N GLU A 128 12.45 18.25 -14.37
CA GLU A 128 11.94 17.06 -13.65
C GLU A 128 11.98 17.21 -12.12
N ALA A 129 13.15 17.51 -11.54
CA ALA A 129 13.28 17.70 -10.10
C ALA A 129 12.38 18.82 -9.54
N GLN A 130 12.15 19.88 -10.33
CA GLN A 130 11.24 20.96 -9.95
C GLN A 130 9.77 20.52 -10.01
N ARG A 131 9.41 19.66 -10.98
CA ARG A 131 8.06 19.08 -11.06
C ARG A 131 7.80 18.15 -9.90
N GLU A 132 8.73 17.26 -9.56
CA GLU A 132 8.63 16.36 -8.39
C GLU A 132 8.42 17.17 -7.10
N ALA A 133 9.14 18.29 -6.95
CA ALA A 133 9.03 19.13 -5.77
C ALA A 133 7.64 19.77 -5.58
N VAL A 134 6.87 19.99 -6.65
CA VAL A 134 5.59 20.72 -6.60
C VAL A 134 4.36 19.88 -6.94
N ALA A 135 4.52 18.79 -7.71
CA ALA A 135 3.41 17.93 -8.11
C ALA A 135 2.79 17.26 -6.89
N PRO A 136 1.45 17.19 -6.80
CA PRO A 136 0.77 16.39 -5.79
C PRO A 136 0.74 14.92 -6.25
N GLU A 137 1.00 14.01 -5.32
CA GLU A 137 0.82 12.56 -5.51
C GLU A 137 -0.19 11.95 -4.54
N VAL A 138 -0.40 12.62 -3.39
CA VAL A 138 -1.35 12.20 -2.35
C VAL A 138 -2.51 13.18 -2.32
N HIS A 139 -3.72 12.65 -2.49
CA HIS A 139 -4.94 13.42 -2.39
C HIS A 139 -5.30 13.75 -0.93
N GLU A 140 -5.35 12.70 -0.11
CA GLU A 140 -5.68 12.79 1.32
C GLU A 140 -5.05 11.62 2.09
N LEU A 141 -4.87 11.82 3.40
CA LEU A 141 -4.63 10.78 4.40
C LEU A 141 -5.94 10.47 5.14
N ARG A 142 -6.13 9.22 5.54
CA ARG A 142 -7.35 8.81 6.24
C ARG A 142 -7.11 7.60 7.14
N TRP A 143 -7.67 7.66 8.34
CA TRP A 143 -7.89 6.47 9.17
C TRP A 143 -9.07 5.68 8.63
N ILE A 144 -8.84 4.44 8.21
CA ILE A 144 -9.84 3.58 7.58
C ILE A 144 -9.98 2.31 8.41
N PRO A 145 -11.21 1.93 8.83
CA PRO A 145 -11.42 0.63 9.44
C PRO A 145 -10.89 -0.49 8.54
N LEU A 146 -10.18 -1.45 9.11
CA LEU A 146 -9.53 -2.52 8.34
C LEU A 146 -10.50 -3.29 7.43
N ALA A 147 -11.74 -3.50 7.87
CA ALA A 147 -12.78 -4.13 7.06
C ALA A 147 -13.12 -3.31 5.81
N ASP A 148 -13.22 -1.99 5.94
CA ASP A 148 -13.50 -1.08 4.83
C ASP A 148 -12.31 -1.00 3.88
N ALA A 149 -11.08 -0.95 4.41
CA ALA A 149 -9.86 -0.99 3.60
C ALA A 149 -9.78 -2.28 2.75
N ALA A 150 -10.08 -3.43 3.36
CA ALA A 150 -10.15 -4.71 2.64
C ALA A 150 -11.26 -4.71 1.59
N PHE A 151 -12.44 -4.16 1.90
CA PHE A 151 -13.53 -4.03 0.94
C PHE A 151 -13.17 -3.11 -0.24
N PHE A 152 -12.57 -1.94 0.02
CA PHE A 152 -12.15 -1.03 -1.03
C PHE A 152 -11.17 -1.70 -1.99
N THR A 153 -10.18 -2.43 -1.48
CA THR A 153 -9.21 -3.12 -2.33
C THR A 153 -9.82 -4.29 -3.10
N LEU A 154 -10.67 -5.12 -2.47
CA LEU A 154 -11.33 -6.26 -3.14
C LEU A 154 -12.40 -5.84 -4.16
N SER A 155 -13.09 -4.72 -3.93
CA SER A 155 -14.11 -4.21 -4.85
C SER A 155 -13.55 -3.82 -6.22
N THR A 156 -12.23 -3.65 -6.35
CA THR A 156 -11.54 -3.48 -7.64
C THR A 156 -11.64 -4.71 -8.55
N MET A 157 -11.92 -5.88 -7.98
CA MET A 157 -11.97 -7.17 -8.69
C MET A 157 -13.39 -7.61 -9.07
N VAL A 158 -14.43 -6.86 -8.71
CA VAL A 158 -15.82 -7.25 -8.95
C VAL A 158 -16.14 -7.11 -10.44
N SER A 159 -16.43 -8.25 -11.09
CA SER A 159 -16.90 -8.31 -12.48
C SER A 159 -18.35 -7.84 -12.59
N GLY A 160 -18.72 -7.14 -13.67
CA GLY A 160 -20.13 -6.83 -13.97
C GLY A 160 -20.52 -5.36 -13.96
N GLY A 161 -19.57 -4.43 -13.99
CA GLY A 161 -19.83 -3.03 -14.32
C GLY A 161 -20.35 -2.13 -13.19
N THR A 162 -20.54 -2.65 -11.98
CA THR A 162 -20.81 -1.79 -10.82
C THR A 162 -19.51 -1.09 -10.43
N LYS A 163 -19.39 0.20 -10.78
CA LYS A 163 -18.24 1.02 -10.41
C LYS A 163 -18.31 1.39 -8.92
N HIS A 164 -17.73 0.56 -8.07
CA HIS A 164 -17.49 0.92 -6.68
C HIS A 164 -16.30 1.89 -6.63
N HIS A 165 -16.56 3.17 -6.40
CA HIS A 165 -15.52 4.16 -6.12
C HIS A 165 -15.29 4.20 -4.61
N VAL A 166 -14.06 4.48 -4.18
CA VAL A 166 -13.73 4.53 -2.75
C VAL A 166 -14.36 5.74 -2.05
N ASN A 167 -14.65 6.81 -2.79
CA ASN A 167 -15.38 7.99 -2.34
C ASN A 167 -15.92 8.81 -3.54
N ALA A 168 -16.63 9.91 -3.24
CA ALA A 168 -17.19 10.80 -4.25
C ALA A 168 -16.12 11.48 -5.11
N TRP A 169 -15.01 11.91 -4.50
CA TRP A 169 -13.90 12.54 -5.23
C TRP A 169 -13.32 11.62 -6.31
N GLN A 170 -13.09 10.33 -6.02
CA GLN A 170 -12.62 9.39 -7.03
C GLN A 170 -13.64 9.24 -8.19
N ALA A 171 -14.94 9.24 -7.89
CA ALA A 171 -15.99 9.17 -8.91
C ALA A 171 -15.99 10.39 -9.84
N GLU A 172 -15.85 11.59 -9.28
CA GLU A 172 -15.75 12.84 -10.03
C GLU A 172 -14.49 12.88 -10.90
N GLU A 173 -13.33 12.51 -10.35
CA GLU A 173 -12.08 12.45 -11.09
C GLU A 173 -12.12 11.41 -12.22
N PHE A 174 -12.72 10.24 -11.97
CA PHE A 174 -12.86 9.21 -12.98
C PHE A 174 -13.77 9.67 -14.12
N ALA A 175 -14.86 10.36 -13.80
CA ALA A 175 -15.73 10.95 -14.81
C ALA A 175 -14.99 12.03 -15.63
N ARG A 176 -14.26 12.93 -14.95
CA ARG A 176 -13.50 14.02 -15.59
C ARG A 176 -12.38 13.51 -16.50
N LEU A 177 -11.67 12.47 -16.07
CA LEU A 177 -10.51 11.90 -16.76
C LEU A 177 -10.87 10.76 -17.72
N GLY A 178 -12.14 10.37 -17.81
CA GLY A 178 -12.58 9.24 -18.64
C GLY A 178 -12.07 7.88 -18.17
N ILE A 179 -11.80 7.72 -16.87
CA ILE A 179 -11.32 6.47 -16.29
C ILE A 179 -12.50 5.49 -16.16
N LEU A 180 -12.41 4.37 -16.87
CA LEU A 180 -13.50 3.40 -16.95
C LEU A 180 -13.47 2.35 -15.85
N ARG A 181 -12.28 2.05 -15.32
CA ARG A 181 -12.05 0.99 -14.34
C ARG A 181 -10.97 1.38 -13.35
N ARG A 182 -11.11 0.88 -12.13
CA ARG A 182 -10.07 0.95 -11.10
C ARG A 182 -8.99 -0.08 -11.41
N ASP A 183 -7.76 0.21 -10.99
CA ASP A 183 -6.68 -0.77 -11.06
C ASP A 183 -6.88 -1.85 -9.97
N PRO A 184 -6.58 -3.12 -10.27
CA PRO A 184 -6.75 -4.20 -9.31
C PRO A 184 -5.76 -4.06 -8.15
N MET A 185 -6.27 -3.99 -6.92
CA MET A 185 -5.46 -3.86 -5.70
C MET A 185 -5.32 -5.18 -4.93
N PHE A 186 -5.27 -6.30 -5.65
CA PHE A 186 -5.31 -7.64 -5.07
C PHE A 186 -4.22 -7.87 -4.02
N MET A 187 -2.97 -7.48 -4.30
CA MET A 187 -1.86 -7.68 -3.34
C MET A 187 -2.06 -6.89 -2.04
N THR A 188 -2.55 -5.65 -2.14
CA THR A 188 -2.90 -4.85 -0.97
C THR A 188 -4.02 -5.52 -0.17
N ALA A 189 -5.03 -6.07 -0.85
CA ALA A 189 -6.09 -6.84 -0.21
C ALA A 189 -5.53 -8.06 0.53
N CYS A 190 -4.61 -8.82 -0.08
CA CYS A 190 -3.96 -9.97 0.55
C CYS A 190 -3.21 -9.56 1.83
N THR A 191 -2.46 -8.47 1.79
CA THR A 191 -1.77 -7.93 2.98
C THR A 191 -2.77 -7.49 4.05
N LEU A 192 -3.85 -6.79 3.70
CA LEU A 192 -4.88 -6.37 4.66
C LEU A 192 -5.60 -7.57 5.29
N MET A 193 -5.89 -8.62 4.53
CA MET A 193 -6.46 -9.86 5.05
C MET A 193 -5.49 -10.58 6.01
N GLU A 194 -4.18 -10.52 5.72
CA GLU A 194 -3.14 -11.03 6.61
C GLU A 194 -3.17 -10.28 7.94
N VAL A 195 -3.18 -8.94 7.92
CA VAL A 195 -3.30 -8.12 9.14
C VAL A 195 -4.59 -8.45 9.89
N ALA A 196 -5.72 -8.57 9.18
CA ALA A 196 -7.02 -8.85 9.77
C ALA A 196 -7.13 -10.22 10.47
N SER A 197 -6.15 -11.09 10.21
CA SER A 197 -6.02 -12.41 10.80
C SER A 197 -5.32 -12.38 12.17
N PHE A 198 -4.79 -11.25 12.62
CA PHE A 198 -4.26 -11.14 13.97
C PHE A 198 -5.36 -10.72 14.95
N PRO A 199 -5.41 -11.30 16.16
CA PRO A 199 -6.44 -10.97 17.12
C PRO A 199 -6.26 -9.57 17.72
N ASP A 200 -5.01 -9.13 17.89
CA ASP A 200 -4.66 -7.85 18.49
C ASP A 200 -3.26 -7.40 18.07
N ALA A 201 -2.91 -6.14 18.39
CA ALA A 201 -1.59 -5.56 18.10
C ALA A 201 -0.45 -6.35 18.77
N PRO A 202 -0.52 -6.75 20.06
CA PRO A 202 0.53 -7.56 20.67
C PRO A 202 0.83 -8.87 19.94
N SER A 203 -0.19 -9.56 19.41
CA SER A 203 -0.01 -10.79 18.64
C SER A 203 0.65 -10.54 17.29
N LEU A 204 0.34 -9.42 16.64
CA LEU A 204 1.03 -8.98 15.42
C LEU A 204 2.50 -8.63 15.72
N VAL A 205 2.77 -7.91 16.81
CA VAL A 205 4.14 -7.59 17.24
C VAL A 205 4.97 -8.85 17.48
N ARG A 206 4.42 -9.83 18.20
CA ARG A 206 5.10 -11.12 18.43
C ARG A 206 5.43 -11.82 17.11
N HIS A 207 4.47 -11.91 16.19
CA HIS A 207 4.71 -12.49 14.87
C HIS A 207 5.83 -11.77 14.11
N CYS A 208 5.79 -10.43 14.07
CA CYS A 208 6.84 -9.63 13.45
C CYS A 208 8.22 -9.86 14.09
N ALA A 209 8.28 -10.11 15.40
CA ALA A 209 9.54 -10.32 16.13
C ALA A 209 10.06 -11.76 16.02
N GLU A 210 9.17 -12.76 16.08
CA GLU A 210 9.53 -14.19 16.18
C GLU A 210 9.68 -14.83 14.80
N GLU A 211 8.75 -14.55 13.86
CA GLU A 211 8.71 -15.20 12.54
C GLU A 211 9.42 -14.38 11.46
N MET A 212 9.28 -13.05 11.54
CA MET A 212 9.81 -12.11 10.55
C MET A 212 11.04 -11.35 11.05
N GLY A 213 11.46 -11.63 12.28
CA GLY A 213 12.54 -10.92 12.96
C GLY A 213 13.90 -11.18 12.32
N GLY A 214 14.56 -10.09 11.90
CA GLY A 214 15.91 -10.12 11.34
C GLY A 214 16.02 -10.80 9.98
N GLU A 215 17.26 -10.96 9.51
CA GLU A 215 17.55 -11.46 8.17
C GLU A 215 17.09 -12.93 7.97
N ALA A 216 17.19 -13.75 9.03
CA ALA A 216 16.81 -15.16 8.95
C ALA A 216 15.31 -15.36 8.72
N GLY A 217 14.45 -14.63 9.47
CA GLY A 217 13.00 -14.68 9.30
C GLY A 217 12.58 -14.19 7.91
N MET A 218 13.11 -13.05 7.47
CA MET A 218 12.86 -12.55 6.11
C MET A 218 13.35 -13.53 5.03
N ARG A 219 14.52 -14.16 5.19
CA ARG A 219 14.96 -15.18 4.22
C ARG A 219 14.02 -16.38 4.17
N ALA A 220 13.58 -16.89 5.33
CA ALA A 220 12.66 -18.01 5.41
C ALA A 220 11.30 -17.67 4.75
N GLU A 221 10.79 -16.47 5.00
CA GLU A 221 9.56 -16.00 4.37
C GLU A 221 9.69 -15.90 2.85
N ARG A 222 10.82 -15.37 2.34
CA ARG A 222 11.09 -15.33 0.90
C ARG A 222 11.07 -16.72 0.28
N GLU A 223 11.75 -17.68 0.90
CA GLU A 223 11.78 -19.06 0.42
C GLU A 223 10.40 -19.70 0.41
N ARG A 224 9.56 -19.36 1.39
CA ARG A 224 8.17 -19.82 1.49
C ARG A 224 7.28 -19.25 0.39
N ILE A 225 7.38 -17.95 0.10
CA ILE A 225 6.47 -17.29 -0.85
C ILE A 225 6.95 -17.30 -2.30
N GLN A 226 8.23 -17.56 -2.55
CA GLN A 226 8.80 -17.46 -3.89
C GLN A 226 8.53 -18.73 -4.69
N TRP A 227 7.65 -18.61 -5.69
CA TRP A 227 7.28 -19.69 -6.58
C TRP A 227 7.71 -19.43 -8.04
N LEU A 228 7.98 -18.18 -8.40
CA LEU A 228 8.57 -17.78 -9.67
C LEU A 228 10.07 -17.43 -9.55
N PHE A 229 10.84 -17.85 -10.55
CA PHE A 229 12.29 -17.73 -10.60
C PHE A 229 12.76 -17.24 -11.98
N PRO A 230 13.91 -16.52 -12.05
CA PRO A 230 14.52 -16.16 -13.31
C PRO A 230 14.74 -17.38 -14.22
N GLY A 231 14.41 -17.22 -15.50
CA GLY A 231 14.58 -18.27 -16.52
C GLY A 231 13.39 -19.22 -16.68
N MET A 232 12.32 -19.08 -15.89
CA MET A 232 11.10 -19.86 -16.09
C MET A 232 10.38 -19.49 -17.39
N THR A 233 9.85 -20.51 -18.05
CA THR A 233 9.01 -20.42 -19.25
C THR A 233 7.52 -20.37 -18.89
N ASP A 234 6.67 -19.99 -19.85
CA ASP A 234 5.21 -20.08 -19.70
C ASP A 234 4.74 -21.50 -19.37
N ALA A 235 5.45 -22.53 -19.86
CA ALA A 235 5.14 -23.91 -19.56
C ALA A 235 5.40 -24.23 -18.08
N ASP A 236 6.51 -23.72 -17.52
CA ASP A 236 6.84 -23.89 -16.09
C ASP A 236 5.78 -23.22 -15.21
N VAL A 237 5.34 -22.02 -15.57
CA VAL A 237 4.27 -21.30 -14.84
C VAL A 237 2.95 -22.07 -14.91
N LYS A 238 2.54 -22.54 -16.09
CA LYS A 238 1.32 -23.35 -16.29
C LYS A 238 1.39 -24.70 -15.57
N ALA A 239 2.57 -25.28 -15.44
CA ALA A 239 2.80 -26.51 -14.68
C ALA A 239 2.77 -26.28 -13.16
N GLY A 240 2.63 -25.03 -12.70
CA GLY A 240 2.57 -24.68 -11.28
C GLY A 240 3.89 -24.17 -10.70
N GLY A 241 4.68 -23.43 -11.48
CA GLY A 241 5.94 -22.84 -10.99
C GLY A 241 6.98 -23.88 -10.55
N ARG A 242 7.86 -23.50 -9.62
CA ARG A 242 9.01 -24.35 -9.25
C ARG A 242 8.55 -25.60 -8.50
N GLY A 243 8.70 -26.76 -9.14
CA GLY A 243 8.32 -28.05 -8.55
C GLY A 243 6.84 -28.40 -8.70
N GLY A 244 6.10 -27.69 -9.56
CA GLY A 244 4.74 -28.03 -9.96
C GLY A 244 3.68 -27.89 -8.85
N ARG A 245 3.95 -27.06 -7.83
CA ARG A 245 3.08 -26.88 -6.67
C ARG A 245 2.09 -25.72 -6.80
N GLY A 246 2.18 -24.95 -7.87
CA GLY A 246 1.39 -23.75 -8.11
C GLY A 246 1.90 -22.53 -7.36
N GLU A 247 1.09 -21.48 -7.39
CA GLU A 247 1.15 -20.39 -6.41
C GLU A 247 0.99 -20.99 -4.99
N PRO A 248 1.76 -20.55 -3.98
CA PRO A 248 1.60 -21.04 -2.62
C PRO A 248 0.16 -20.84 -2.13
N SER A 249 -0.41 -21.86 -1.48
CA SER A 249 -1.75 -21.77 -0.85
C SER A 249 -1.88 -20.59 0.12
N ASP A 250 -0.75 -20.15 0.66
CA ASP A 250 -0.68 -19.15 1.72
C ASP A 250 -0.56 -17.71 1.18
N MET A 251 -0.67 -17.51 -0.13
CA MET A 251 -0.78 -16.17 -0.71
C MET A 251 -2.01 -15.44 -0.18
N VAL A 252 -3.11 -16.18 -0.03
CA VAL A 252 -4.32 -15.79 0.70
C VAL A 252 -4.63 -16.89 1.72
N LYS A 253 -4.58 -16.58 3.01
CA LYS A 253 -5.01 -17.50 4.07
C LYS A 253 -6.39 -18.07 3.72
N ASP A 254 -6.54 -19.38 3.82
CA ASP A 254 -7.82 -20.02 3.54
C ASP A 254 -8.91 -19.57 4.54
N ALA A 255 -10.18 -19.76 4.15
CA ALA A 255 -11.31 -19.34 4.97
C ALA A 255 -11.30 -19.98 6.37
N ARG A 256 -10.80 -21.22 6.52
CA ARG A 256 -10.75 -21.90 7.83
C ARG A 256 -9.76 -21.23 8.77
N THR A 257 -8.58 -20.88 8.26
CA THR A 257 -7.53 -20.15 8.96
C THR A 257 -8.03 -18.78 9.39
N ILE A 258 -8.69 -18.05 8.48
CA ILE A 258 -9.30 -16.75 8.79
C ILE A 258 -10.37 -16.89 9.89
N LEU A 259 -11.27 -17.88 9.80
CA LEU A 259 -12.34 -18.08 10.77
C LEU A 259 -11.80 -18.45 12.16
N ARG A 260 -10.80 -19.33 12.24
CA ARG A 260 -10.12 -19.67 13.51
C ARG A 260 -9.56 -18.43 14.18
N LEU A 261 -8.78 -17.65 13.43
CA LEU A 261 -8.13 -16.43 13.92
C LEU A 261 -9.15 -15.35 14.35
N ARG A 262 -10.28 -15.23 13.64
CA ARG A 262 -11.39 -14.36 14.05
C ARG A 262 -12.04 -14.81 15.36
N ALA A 263 -12.21 -16.10 15.56
CA ALA A 263 -12.73 -16.65 16.82
C ALA A 263 -11.77 -16.35 17.99
N GLU A 264 -10.47 -16.52 17.78
CA GLU A 264 -9.44 -16.16 18.77
C GLU A 264 -9.52 -14.67 19.14
N ARG A 265 -9.73 -13.78 18.15
CA ARG A 265 -9.96 -12.35 18.41
C ARG A 265 -11.21 -12.06 19.22
N ALA A 266 -12.33 -12.69 18.86
CA ALA A 266 -13.59 -12.47 19.57
C ALA A 266 -13.46 -12.90 21.04
N ALA A 267 -12.75 -13.99 21.31
CA ALA A 267 -12.43 -14.43 22.66
C ALA A 267 -11.55 -13.41 23.41
N ALA A 268 -10.52 -12.84 22.76
CA ALA A 268 -9.65 -11.84 23.36
C ALA A 268 -10.37 -10.51 23.67
N ALA A 269 -11.29 -10.06 22.82
CA ALA A 269 -12.08 -8.85 23.04
C ALA A 269 -13.03 -8.98 24.24
N VAL A 270 -13.61 -10.17 24.46
CA VAL A 270 -14.44 -10.48 25.63
C VAL A 270 -13.61 -10.47 26.92
N ALA A 271 -12.32 -10.77 26.85
CA ALA A 271 -11.39 -10.73 27.98
C ALA A 271 -10.92 -9.32 28.37
N GLY A 272 -11.43 -8.26 27.72
CA GLY A 272 -11.12 -6.87 28.08
C GLY A 272 -9.82 -6.30 27.47
N ALA A 273 -9.25 -6.97 26.46
CA ALA A 273 -8.12 -6.41 25.71
C ALA A 273 -8.61 -5.23 24.83
N PRO A 274 -7.95 -4.05 24.87
CA PRO A 274 -8.33 -2.93 24.03
C PRO A 274 -8.19 -3.32 22.55
N ALA A 275 -9.22 -2.98 21.76
CA ALA A 275 -9.18 -3.20 20.31
C ALA A 275 -8.04 -2.37 19.70
N ALA A 276 -7.08 -3.05 19.09
CA ALA A 276 -5.93 -2.40 18.45
C ALA A 276 -6.40 -1.44 17.36
N ARG A 277 -5.79 -0.25 17.34
CA ARG A 277 -5.93 0.70 16.23
C ARG A 277 -4.74 0.49 15.31
N LEU A 278 -4.99 -0.21 14.20
CA LEU A 278 -4.06 -0.40 13.08
C LEU A 278 -4.12 0.79 12.13
#